data_AF-B5IIE0-F1
#
_entry.id   AF-B5IIE0-F1
#
_cell.length_a   1.000
_cell.length_b   1.000
_cell.length_c   1.000
_cell.angle_alpha   90.00
_cell.angle_beta   90.00
_cell.angle_gamma   90.00
#
_symmetry.space_group_name_H-M   'P 1'
#
loop_
_entity.id
_entity.type
_entity.pdbx_description
1 polymer ?
#
loop_
_entity_poly.entity_id
_entity_poly.type
_entity_poly.pdbx_seq_one_letter_code
_entity_poly.pdbx_strand_id
1 'polypeptide(L)'
;MMVYLWAAAAEKANSIDDNKVREALIGVSFDAPQGTVTVQPNHHVEKRVLIGEVQNDGMFKIVEDKGVIKPIAWNQFVPETKGYTCDWTRTDVPDPGKFKM
;
A
#
# COMPACT_ATOMS: atom_id res chain seq x y z
N MET A 1 -7.31 9.82 1.90
CA MET A 1 -6.28 8.92 2.49
C MET A 1 -4.87 9.29 2.03
N MET A 2 -4.53 9.18 0.72
CA MET A 2 -3.14 9.40 0.27
C MET A 2 -2.58 10.79 0.58
N VAL A 3 -3.38 11.85 0.44
CA VAL A 3 -2.97 13.21 0.80
C VAL A 3 -2.67 13.34 2.31
N TYR A 4 -3.43 12.65 3.17
CA TYR A 4 -3.17 12.65 4.62
C TYR A 4 -1.90 11.88 4.97
N LEU A 5 -1.66 10.72 4.33
CA LEU A 5 -0.42 9.97 4.51
C LEU A 5 0.80 10.78 4.06
N TRP A 6 0.71 11.45 2.91
CA TRP A 6 1.76 12.33 2.41
C TRP A 6 2.01 13.51 3.35
N ALA A 7 0.94 14.18 3.83
CA ALA A 7 1.05 15.31 4.75
C ALA A 7 1.71 14.89 6.07
N ALA A 8 1.27 13.78 6.67
CA ALA A 8 1.87 13.24 7.89
C ALA A 8 3.35 12.85 7.69
N ALA A 9 3.71 12.33 6.51
CA ALA A 9 5.11 12.06 6.17
C ALA A 9 5.94 13.34 6.00
N ALA A 10 5.38 14.38 5.37
CA ALA A 10 6.03 15.68 5.23
C ALA A 10 6.25 16.38 6.58
N GLU A 11 5.26 16.30 7.48
CA GLU A 11 5.38 16.76 8.86
C GLU A 11 6.46 15.97 9.61
N LYS A 12 6.45 14.64 9.52
CA LYS A 12 7.48 13.76 10.11
C LYS A 12 8.89 14.05 9.56
N ALA A 13 9.00 14.35 8.26
CA ALA A 13 10.25 14.70 7.61
C ALA A 13 10.70 16.15 7.88
N ASN A 14 9.82 16.99 8.43
CA ASN A 14 9.96 18.44 8.50
C ASN A 14 10.42 19.04 7.15
N SER A 15 9.84 18.55 6.06
CA SER A 15 10.26 18.89 4.71
C SER A 15 9.21 18.46 3.68
N ILE A 16 9.23 19.11 2.52
CA ILE A 16 8.48 18.70 1.32
C ILE A 16 9.40 18.16 0.22
N ASP A 17 10.69 17.97 0.54
CA ASP A 17 11.65 17.30 -0.34
C ASP A 17 11.19 15.86 -0.63
N ASP A 18 11.22 15.47 -1.89
CA ASP A 18 10.67 14.21 -2.38
C ASP A 18 11.31 12.99 -1.71
N ASN A 19 12.64 12.98 -1.59
CA ASN A 19 13.37 11.87 -0.98
C ASN A 19 13.12 11.78 0.53
N LYS A 20 13.17 12.92 1.23
CA LYS A 20 12.91 12.95 2.68
C LYS A 20 11.49 12.51 3.01
N VAL A 21 10.50 12.97 2.24
CA VAL A 21 9.11 12.57 2.44
C VAL A 21 8.94 11.08 2.14
N ARG A 22 9.52 10.58 1.04
CA ARG A 22 9.45 9.18 0.64
C ARG A 22 10.01 8.25 1.72
N GLU A 23 11.16 8.59 2.30
CA GLU A 23 11.76 7.81 3.40
C GLU A 23 10.88 7.87 4.67
N ALA A 24 10.38 9.06 5.03
CA ALA A 24 9.53 9.23 6.21
C ALA A 24 8.17 8.55 6.10
N LEU A 25 7.67 8.35 4.88
CA LEU A 25 6.35 7.80 4.56
C LEU A 25 6.18 6.34 5.00
N ILE A 26 7.25 5.55 5.01
CA ILE A 26 7.18 4.14 5.44
C ILE A 26 6.75 4.05 6.91
N GLY A 27 5.73 3.23 7.16
CA GLY A 27 5.13 3.05 8.49
C GLY A 27 4.15 4.15 8.93
N VAL A 28 3.91 5.17 8.10
CA VAL A 28 2.85 6.16 8.38
C VAL A 28 1.48 5.49 8.26
N SER A 29 0.63 5.71 9.25
CA SER A 29 -0.74 5.18 9.31
C SER A 29 -1.80 6.28 9.30
N PHE A 30 -2.99 5.94 8.81
CA PHE A 30 -4.15 6.84 8.80
C PHE A 30 -5.45 6.04 8.93
N ASP A 31 -6.35 6.50 9.81
CA ASP A 31 -7.68 5.94 9.98
C ASP A 31 -8.61 6.43 8.86
N ALA A 32 -8.64 5.67 7.75
CA ALA A 32 -9.47 5.98 6.59
C ALA A 32 -10.91 5.47 6.76
N PRO A 33 -11.86 5.93 5.93
CA PRO A 33 -13.23 5.37 5.91
C PRO A 33 -13.29 3.85 5.67
N GLN A 34 -12.28 3.30 5.01
CA GLN A 34 -12.14 1.86 4.75
C GLN A 34 -11.45 1.08 5.90
N GLY A 35 -11.16 1.74 7.02
CA GLY A 35 -10.32 1.24 8.11
C GLY A 35 -8.91 1.83 8.09
N THR A 36 -8.13 1.55 9.14
CA THR A 36 -6.73 1.95 9.25
C THR A 36 -5.92 1.39 8.09
N VAL A 37 -5.09 2.24 7.50
CA VAL A 37 -4.08 1.84 6.52
C VAL A 37 -2.70 2.19 7.01
N THR A 38 -1.70 1.41 6.61
CA THR A 38 -0.29 1.66 6.93
C THR A 38 0.56 1.48 5.68
N VAL A 39 1.44 2.45 5.40
CA VAL A 39 2.38 2.37 4.28
C VAL A 39 3.47 1.35 4.58
N GLN A 40 3.66 0.41 3.67
CA GLN A 40 4.62 -0.68 3.76
C GLN A 40 5.94 -0.30 3.06
N PRO A 41 7.04 -1.03 3.31
CA PRO A 41 8.35 -0.79 2.67
C PRO A 41 8.33 -0.78 1.14
N ASN A 42 7.36 -1.47 0.52
CA ASN A 42 7.15 -1.47 -0.93
C ASN A 42 6.33 -0.27 -1.45
N HIS A 43 6.13 0.76 -0.61
CA HIS A 43 5.29 1.95 -0.84
C HIS A 43 3.81 1.69 -1.18
N HIS A 44 3.33 0.46 -1.03
CA HIS A 44 1.91 0.17 -1.04
C HIS A 44 1.35 0.26 0.39
N VAL A 45 0.03 0.22 0.52
CA VAL A 45 -0.64 0.14 1.83
C VAL A 45 -1.31 -1.22 1.98
N GLU A 46 -1.36 -1.72 3.21
CA GLU A 46 -2.32 -2.76 3.56
C GLU A 46 -3.75 -2.18 3.47
N LYS A 47 -4.70 -2.98 2.97
CA LYS A 47 -6.08 -2.54 2.77
C LYS A 47 -7.06 -3.62 3.20
N ARG A 48 -8.18 -3.20 3.78
CA ARG A 48 -9.34 -4.07 3.93
C ARG A 48 -9.95 -4.37 2.56
N VAL A 49 -10.24 -5.64 2.30
CA VAL A 49 -10.83 -6.10 1.04
C VAL A 49 -12.21 -6.68 1.28
N LEU A 50 -13.19 -6.11 0.58
CA LEU A 50 -14.60 -6.52 0.63
C LEU A 50 -15.07 -6.91 -0.77
N ILE A 51 -15.96 -7.89 -0.86
CA ILE A 51 -16.72 -8.20 -2.07
C ILE A 51 -18.17 -7.77 -1.83
N GLY A 52 -18.66 -6.87 -2.67
CA GLY A 52 -20.01 -6.32 -2.61
C GLY A 52 -20.82 -6.72 -3.83
N GLU A 53 -22.09 -7.09 -3.61
CA GLU A 53 -23.09 -7.34 -4.64
C GLU A 53 -24.00 -6.12 -4.76
N VAL A 54 -24.18 -5.59 -5.98
CA VAL A 54 -25.14 -4.51 -6.27
C VAL A 54 -26.56 -5.00 -6.01
N GLN A 55 -27.36 -4.21 -5.31
CA GLN A 55 -28.75 -4.48 -4.98
C GLN A 55 -29.69 -3.64 -5.86
N ASN A 56 -30.98 -3.96 -5.86
CA ASN A 56 -32.00 -3.27 -6.68
C ASN A 56 -32.20 -1.79 -6.32
N ASP A 57 -31.80 -1.39 -5.12
CA ASP A 57 -31.84 0.01 -4.64
C ASP A 57 -30.55 0.78 -4.99
N GLY A 58 -29.60 0.15 -5.69
CA GLY A 58 -28.31 0.74 -6.05
C GLY A 58 -27.25 0.68 -4.95
N MET A 59 -27.55 0.10 -3.79
CA MET A 59 -26.59 -0.09 -2.70
C MET A 59 -25.79 -1.39 -2.87
N PHE A 60 -24.72 -1.54 -2.09
CA PHE A 60 -23.92 -2.75 -2.04
C PHE A 60 -24.25 -3.57 -0.80
N LYS A 61 -24.56 -4.86 -0.98
CA LYS A 61 -24.54 -5.85 0.10
C LYS A 61 -23.16 -6.50 0.14
N ILE A 62 -22.50 -6.47 1.31
CA ILE A 62 -21.23 -7.18 1.48
C ILE A 62 -21.52 -8.69 1.56
N VAL A 63 -20.94 -9.45 0.63
CA VAL A 63 -21.06 -10.91 0.57
C VAL A 63 -19.80 -11.62 1.04
N GLU A 64 -18.66 -10.93 1.04
CA GLU A 64 -17.40 -11.44 1.60
C GLU A 64 -16.57 -10.31 2.21
N ASP A 65 -15.96 -10.56 3.37
CA ASP A 65 -14.96 -9.71 3.99
C ASP A 65 -13.68 -10.51 4.19
N LYS A 66 -12.61 -10.13 3.49
CA LYS A 66 -11.30 -10.79 3.55
C LYS A 66 -10.37 -10.18 4.61
N GLY A 67 -10.85 -9.20 5.38
CA GLY A 67 -10.05 -8.46 6.34
C GLY A 67 -8.96 -7.63 5.66
N VAL A 68 -7.94 -7.28 6.44
CA VAL A 68 -6.79 -6.51 5.96
C VAL A 68 -5.79 -7.42 5.24
N ILE A 69 -5.48 -7.10 3.99
CA ILE A 69 -4.54 -7.84 3.15
C ILE A 69 -3.27 -7.02 2.97
N LYS A 70 -2.11 -7.68 3.18
CA LYS A 70 -0.79 -7.11 2.90
C LYS A 70 -0.55 -7.01 1.39
N PRO A 71 0.08 -5.94 0.91
CA PRO A 71 0.29 -5.75 -0.52
C PRO A 71 1.37 -6.69 -1.07
N ILE A 72 1.03 -7.39 -2.14
CA ILE A 72 1.97 -8.12 -2.99
C ILE A 72 2.07 -7.34 -4.30
N ALA A 73 3.16 -6.60 -4.48
CA ALA A 73 3.31 -5.64 -5.59
C ALA A 73 3.33 -6.30 -6.97
N TRP A 74 3.88 -7.52 -7.05
CA TRP A 74 4.04 -8.25 -8.31
C TRP A 74 3.13 -9.47 -8.37
N ASN A 75 2.48 -9.69 -9.50
CA ASN A 75 1.57 -10.81 -9.69
C ASN A 75 2.35 -12.14 -9.70
N GLN A 76 2.00 -13.05 -8.80
CA GLN A 76 2.68 -14.34 -8.64
C GLN A 76 2.11 -15.46 -9.54
N PHE A 77 1.05 -15.17 -10.29
CA PHE A 77 0.35 -16.12 -11.16
C PHE A 77 0.76 -16.04 -12.63
N VAL A 78 1.45 -14.98 -13.06
CA VAL A 78 1.89 -14.81 -14.46
C VAL A 78 3.41 -14.94 -14.58
N PRO A 79 3.93 -15.65 -15.61
CA PRO A 79 5.35 -15.93 -15.73
C PRO A 79 6.27 -14.70 -15.68
N GLU A 80 5.80 -13.56 -16.18
CA GLU A 80 6.57 -12.33 -16.35
C GLU A 80 6.95 -11.67 -15.03
N THR A 81 6.10 -11.84 -14.01
CA THR A 81 6.26 -11.17 -12.71
C THR A 81 6.40 -12.14 -11.54
N LYS A 82 6.27 -13.44 -11.77
CA LYS A 82 6.42 -14.47 -10.74
C LYS A 82 7.81 -14.45 -10.10
N GLY A 83 7.83 -14.46 -8.76
CA GLY A 83 9.04 -14.43 -7.95
C GLY A 83 9.65 -13.03 -7.76
N TYR A 84 9.14 -12.00 -8.43
CA TYR A 84 9.55 -10.62 -8.14
C TYR A 84 8.86 -10.09 -6.88
N THR A 85 9.56 -9.20 -6.19
CA THR A 85 9.13 -8.45 -5.03
C THR A 85 9.58 -6.98 -5.14
N CYS A 86 9.18 -6.16 -4.17
CA CYS A 86 9.49 -4.73 -4.05
C CYS A 86 9.72 -4.41 -2.58
N ASP A 87 10.77 -3.64 -2.27
CA ASP A 87 11.10 -3.14 -0.94
C ASP A 87 12.08 -1.96 -1.07
N TRP A 88 11.59 -0.74 -0.90
CA TRP A 88 12.38 0.50 -1.05
C TRP A 88 13.34 0.76 0.12
N THR A 89 13.32 -0.06 1.16
CA THR A 89 14.32 0.01 2.24
C THR A 89 15.62 -0.71 1.89
N ARG A 90 15.61 -1.52 0.82
CA ARG A 90 16.78 -2.26 0.33
C ARG A 90 17.75 -1.32 -0.38
N THR A 91 19.02 -1.43 -0.03
CA THR A 91 20.13 -0.68 -0.65
C THR A 91 21.17 -1.59 -1.31
N ASP A 92 21.02 -2.90 -1.14
CA ASP A 92 21.91 -3.96 -1.64
C ASP A 92 21.46 -4.56 -2.98
N VAL A 93 20.34 -4.09 -3.54
CA VAL A 93 19.83 -4.50 -4.86
C VAL A 93 19.84 -3.32 -5.83
N PRO A 94 20.08 -3.58 -7.13
CA PRO A 94 20.15 -2.51 -8.14
C PRO A 94 18.79 -1.83 -8.38
N ASP A 95 17.69 -2.56 -8.23
CA ASP A 95 16.33 -2.03 -8.34
C ASP A 95 15.47 -2.54 -7.17
N PRO A 96 15.34 -1.75 -6.09
CA PRO A 96 14.48 -2.07 -4.95
C PRO A 96 12.98 -2.18 -5.31
N GLY A 97 12.57 -1.62 -6.46
CA GLY A 97 11.20 -1.70 -6.98
C GLY A 97 10.87 -3.06 -7.62
N LYS A 98 11.88 -3.78 -8.11
CA LYS A 98 11.70 -5.06 -8.79
C LYS A 98 12.93 -5.95 -8.72
N PHE A 99 12.94 -6.86 -7.74
CA PHE A 99 14.00 -7.86 -7.60
C PHE A 99 13.43 -9.22 -7.21
N LYS A 100 14.21 -10.29 -7.35
CA LYS A 100 13.84 -11.62 -6.86
C LYS A 100 14.48 -11.86 -5.49
N MET A 101 13.73 -12.46 -4.57
CA MET A 101 14.30 -12.97 -3.31
C MET A 101 15.14 -14.22 -3.56
#